data_AF-A0A5J5WH62-F1
#
_entry.id   AF-A0A5J5WH62-F1
#
_cell.length_a   1.000
_cell.length_b   1.000
_cell.length_c   1.000
_cell.angle_alpha   90.00
_cell.angle_beta   90.00
_cell.angle_gamma   90.00
#
_symmetry.space_group_name_H-M   'P 1'
#
loop_
_entity.id
_entity.type
_entity.pdbx_description
1 polymer ?
#
loop_
_entity_poly.entity_id
_entity_poly.type
_entity_poly.pdbx_seq_one_letter_code
_entity_poly.pdbx_strand_id
1 'polypeptide(L)'
;MVCMVSRTGRHLQRYDNLGRRQVVGCIPYRYKSSSDGTMTDDLEVLVISSQKCQKMMFPKGGWELDESREEAALRESLEEAGVRGNVECELGKWDFISKSHGTFYEGYMFPLLVKEELDFWPEQNLRQRT
;
A
#
# COMPACT_ATOMS: atom_id res chain seq x y z
N MET A 1 -5.27 23.76 6.99
CA MET A 1 -5.12 22.35 7.38
C MET A 1 -5.92 21.54 6.39
N VAL A 2 -5.27 20.86 5.45
CA VAL A 2 -5.96 20.01 4.47
C VAL A 2 -6.36 18.74 5.20
N CYS A 3 -7.66 18.47 5.35
CA CYS A 3 -8.13 17.21 5.94
C CYS A 3 -7.68 16.05 5.04
N MET A 4 -6.72 15.26 5.51
CA MET A 4 -6.35 14.00 4.86
C MET A 4 -7.37 12.95 5.29
N VAL A 5 -8.34 12.69 4.43
CA VAL A 5 -9.42 11.71 4.68
C VAL A 5 -9.15 10.50 3.81
N SER A 6 -9.22 9.29 4.41
CA SER A 6 -9.08 8.05 3.65
C SER A 6 -10.28 7.84 2.74
N ARG A 7 -10.06 7.19 1.60
CA ARG A 7 -11.14 6.87 0.67
C ARG A 7 -12.06 5.85 1.34
N THR A 8 -13.37 6.11 1.32
CA THR A 8 -14.38 5.22 1.88
C THR A 8 -15.42 4.82 0.83
N GLY A 9 -16.07 3.68 1.05
CA GLY A 9 -17.06 3.11 0.13
C GLY A 9 -16.47 2.08 -0.84
N ARG A 10 -17.35 1.48 -1.66
CA ARG A 10 -17.00 0.41 -2.62
C ARG A 10 -17.70 0.56 -3.98
N HIS A 11 -18.18 1.76 -4.28
CA HIS A 11 -19.07 2.02 -5.41
C HIS A 11 -18.36 1.96 -6.77
N LEU A 12 -17.04 2.17 -6.79
CA LEU A 12 -16.21 2.10 -8.00
C LEU A 12 -15.23 0.93 -7.95
N GLN A 13 -15.47 -0.08 -7.11
CA GLN A 13 -14.52 -1.20 -6.98
C GLN A 13 -14.45 -2.02 -8.24
N ARG A 14 -13.23 -2.39 -8.60
CA ARG A 14 -12.97 -3.26 -9.74
C ARG A 14 -13.04 -4.73 -9.35
N TYR A 15 -13.68 -5.50 -10.21
CA TYR A 15 -13.78 -6.95 -10.14
C TYR A 15 -13.31 -7.56 -11.46
N ASP A 16 -12.66 -8.71 -11.42
CA ASP A 16 -12.31 -9.45 -12.63
C ASP A 16 -13.49 -10.27 -13.18
N ASN A 17 -13.27 -11.00 -14.27
CA ASN A 17 -14.29 -11.82 -14.93
C ASN A 17 -14.81 -12.98 -14.07
N LEU A 18 -14.11 -13.31 -12.97
CA LEU A 18 -14.50 -14.34 -12.00
C LEU A 18 -15.20 -13.72 -10.77
N GLY A 19 -15.46 -12.41 -10.78
CA GLY A 19 -16.07 -11.68 -9.67
C GLY A 19 -15.12 -11.46 -8.49
N ARG A 20 -13.80 -11.61 -8.69
CA ARG A 20 -12.78 -11.41 -7.66
C ARG A 20 -12.46 -9.93 -7.55
N ARG A 21 -12.47 -9.41 -6.31
CA ARG A 21 -12.08 -8.02 -6.06
C ARG A 21 -10.61 -7.82 -6.39
N GLN A 22 -10.32 -6.76 -7.13
CA GLN A 22 -8.95 -6.36 -7.44
C GLN A 22 -8.43 -5.38 -6.38
N VAL A 23 -7.20 -5.63 -5.92
CA VAL A 23 -6.49 -4.78 -4.98
C VAL A 23 -5.14 -4.38 -5.54
N VAL A 24 -4.66 -3.24 -5.08
CA VAL A 24 -3.33 -2.73 -5.41
C VAL A 24 -2.58 -2.41 -4.13
N GLY A 25 -1.25 -2.47 -4.17
CA GLY A 25 -0.42 -2.09 -3.04
C GLY A 25 1.01 -1.79 -3.43
N CYS A 26 1.77 -1.33 -2.44
CA CYS A 26 3.18 -1.03 -2.60
C CYS A 26 4.04 -1.85 -1.64
N ILE A 27 5.29 -2.09 -2.01
CA ILE A 27 6.37 -2.47 -1.11
C ILE A 27 7.22 -1.20 -0.92
N PRO A 28 6.96 -0.41 0.13
CA PRO A 28 7.69 0.84 0.35
C PRO A 28 9.08 0.51 0.86
N TYR A 29 10.11 1.06 0.22
CA TYR A 29 11.49 0.81 0.57
C TYR A 29 12.33 2.09 0.54
N ARG A 30 13.44 2.06 1.30
CA ARG A 30 14.52 3.06 1.21
C ARG A 30 15.88 2.39 1.40
N TYR A 31 16.91 3.00 0.83
CA TYR A 31 18.30 2.61 1.07
C TYR A 31 18.75 3.17 2.40
N LYS A 32 19.48 2.36 3.17
CA LYS A 32 20.08 2.82 4.41
C LYS A 32 21.24 3.76 4.08
N SER A 33 21.26 4.91 4.75
CA SER A 33 22.45 5.75 4.79
C SER A 33 23.33 5.28 5.94
N SER A 34 24.59 4.98 5.64
CA SER A 34 25.61 4.78 6.65
C SER A 34 25.84 6.09 7.41
N SER A 35 26.36 6.00 8.64
CA SER A 35 26.63 7.16 9.51
C SER A 35 27.64 8.15 8.92
N ASP A 36 28.40 7.74 7.91
CA ASP A 36 29.34 8.56 7.15
C ASP A 36 28.73 9.21 5.89
N GLY A 37 27.42 9.04 5.67
CA GLY A 37 26.70 9.58 4.52
C GLY A 37 26.89 8.78 3.23
N THR A 38 27.61 7.64 3.28
CA THR A 38 27.66 6.71 2.15
C THR A 38 26.35 5.93 2.05
N MET A 39 25.80 5.83 0.85
CA MET A 39 24.63 4.97 0.59
C MET A 39 25.12 3.53 0.57
N THR A 40 24.54 2.69 1.42
CA THR A 40 24.81 1.24 1.36
C THR A 40 23.81 0.58 0.42
N ASP A 41 24.14 -0.61 -0.07
CA ASP A 41 23.20 -1.46 -0.81
C ASP A 41 22.15 -2.12 0.12
N ASP A 42 22.15 -1.78 1.42
CA ASP A 42 21.18 -2.30 2.36
C ASP A 42 19.83 -1.59 2.20
N LEU A 43 18.79 -2.39 2.05
CA LEU A 43 17.41 -1.93 1.93
C LEU A 43 16.68 -2.12 3.25
N GLU A 44 15.85 -1.14 3.59
CA GLU A 44 14.79 -1.32 4.57
C GLU A 44 13.43 -1.14 3.91
N VAL A 45 12.49 -1.95 4.38
CA VAL A 45 11.15 -2.06 3.82
C VAL A 45 10.15 -1.78 4.92
N LEU A 46 9.19 -0.91 4.63
CA LEU A 46 8.13 -0.56 5.57
C LEU A 46 6.98 -1.55 5.48
N VAL A 47 6.49 -1.95 6.64
CA VAL A 47 5.27 -2.74 6.79
C VAL A 47 4.31 -2.04 7.75
N ILE A 48 3.03 -2.39 7.66
CA ILE A 48 1.98 -1.89 8.54
C ILE A 48 1.29 -3.02 9.30
N SER A 49 0.75 -2.71 10.47
CA SER A 49 -0.09 -3.63 11.22
C SER A 49 -1.42 -3.86 10.50
N SER A 50 -1.93 -5.09 10.58
CA SER A 50 -3.27 -5.41 10.09
C SER A 50 -4.34 -4.98 11.11
N GLN A 51 -5.41 -4.34 10.63
CA GLN A 51 -6.53 -3.92 11.49
C GLN A 51 -7.27 -5.10 12.16
N LYS A 52 -7.22 -6.29 11.56
CA LYS A 52 -8.00 -7.46 11.99
C LYS A 52 -7.18 -8.55 12.68
N CYS A 53 -5.85 -8.49 12.56
CA CYS A 53 -4.96 -9.55 13.05
C CYS A 53 -3.65 -8.92 13.54
N GLN A 54 -2.98 -9.52 14.53
CA GLN A 54 -1.61 -9.14 14.90
C GLN A 54 -0.60 -9.68 13.87
N LYS A 55 -0.72 -9.24 12.62
CA LYS A 55 0.19 -9.58 11.52
C LYS A 55 0.63 -8.31 10.82
N MET A 56 1.85 -8.35 10.28
CA MET A 56 2.38 -7.32 9.41
C MET A 56 1.96 -7.58 7.97
N MET A 57 1.73 -6.50 7.23
CA MET A 57 1.40 -6.54 5.81
C MET A 57 1.94 -5.32 5.11
N PHE A 58 2.03 -5.38 3.79
CA PHE A 58 2.28 -4.21 2.97
C PHE A 58 1.01 -3.34 2.83
N PRO A 59 1.17 -2.02 2.66
CA PRO A 59 0.04 -1.12 2.40
C PRO A 59 -0.64 -1.50 1.09
N LYS A 60 -1.95 -1.70 1.14
CA LYS A 60 -2.75 -2.12 -0.01
C LYS A 60 -4.25 -1.92 0.22
N GLY A 61 -4.99 -1.65 -0.84
CA GLY A 61 -6.44 -1.58 -0.78
C GLY A 61 -7.11 -1.71 -2.13
N GLY A 62 -8.34 -1.21 -2.24
CA GLY A 62 -9.17 -1.43 -3.43
C GLY A 62 -8.63 -0.67 -4.62
N TRP A 63 -8.62 -1.31 -5.79
CA TRP A 63 -8.43 -0.59 -7.05
C TRP A 63 -9.79 -0.13 -7.57
N GLU A 64 -9.97 1.19 -7.67
CA GLU A 64 -11.22 1.78 -8.11
C GLU A 64 -11.21 2.07 -9.65
N LEU A 65 -12.38 2.32 -10.23
CA LEU A 65 -12.54 2.50 -11.69
C LEU A 65 -12.05 3.86 -12.21
N ASP A 66 -11.91 4.84 -11.32
CA ASP A 66 -11.55 6.24 -11.64
C ASP A 66 -10.06 6.56 -11.44
N GLU A 67 -9.23 5.54 -11.24
CA GLU A 67 -7.79 5.67 -10.99
C GLU A 67 -6.96 4.60 -11.73
N SER A 68 -5.71 4.94 -12.06
CA SER A 68 -4.71 3.97 -12.52
C SER A 68 -4.26 3.05 -11.37
N ARG A 69 -3.54 1.97 -11.68
CA ARG A 69 -2.99 1.08 -10.63
C ARG A 69 -1.96 1.80 -9.79
N GLU A 70 -1.13 2.63 -10.42
CA GLU A 70 -0.08 3.43 -9.79
C GLU A 70 -0.68 4.51 -8.90
N GLU A 71 -1.71 5.23 -9.39
CA GLU A 71 -2.45 6.23 -8.60
C GLU A 71 -3.08 5.59 -7.36
N ALA A 72 -3.73 4.44 -7.55
CA ALA A 72 -4.32 3.67 -6.47
C ALA A 72 -3.27 3.19 -5.46
N ALA A 73 -2.13 2.68 -5.92
CA ALA A 73 -1.05 2.20 -5.05
C ALA A 73 -0.40 3.34 -4.24
N LEU A 74 -0.22 4.53 -4.85
CA LEU A 74 0.22 5.75 -4.16
C LEU A 74 -0.79 6.21 -3.11
N ARG A 75 -2.08 6.22 -3.46
CA ARG A 75 -3.17 6.58 -2.54
C ARG A 75 -3.19 5.65 -1.33
N GLU A 76 -3.18 4.34 -1.54
CA GLU A 76 -3.19 3.35 -0.46
C GLU A 76 -1.93 3.44 0.43
N SER A 77 -0.75 3.72 -0.16
CA SER A 77 0.48 3.93 0.60
C SER A 77 0.43 5.19 1.48
N LEU A 78 -0.18 6.25 0.98
CA LEU A 78 -0.40 7.48 1.74
C LEU A 78 -1.43 7.24 2.86
N GLU A 79 -2.56 6.61 2.54
CA GLU A 79 -3.67 6.40 3.46
C GLU A 79 -3.31 5.44 4.59
N GLU A 80 -2.71 4.28 4.29
CA GLU A 80 -2.43 3.25 5.29
C GLU A 80 -1.09 3.44 6.01
N ALA A 81 -0.06 3.93 5.32
CA ALA A 81 1.31 4.01 5.84
C ALA A 81 1.87 5.45 5.97
N GLY A 82 1.20 6.45 5.41
CA GLY A 82 1.64 7.84 5.47
C GLY A 82 2.92 8.09 4.69
N VAL A 83 3.20 7.33 3.63
CA VAL A 83 4.42 7.49 2.82
C VAL A 83 4.12 7.96 1.41
N ARG A 84 5.04 8.75 0.87
CA ARG A 84 5.04 9.24 -0.52
C ARG A 84 6.38 8.96 -1.17
N GLY A 85 6.35 8.76 -2.48
CA GLY A 85 7.55 8.39 -3.22
C GLY A 85 7.29 8.14 -4.69
N ASN A 86 8.26 7.48 -5.31
CA ASN A 86 8.19 7.12 -6.71
C ASN A 86 7.75 5.65 -6.82
N VAL A 87 6.59 5.43 -7.43
CA VAL A 87 6.16 4.08 -7.82
C VAL A 87 6.97 3.64 -9.04
N GLU A 88 7.49 2.42 -8.98
CA GLU A 88 8.27 1.80 -10.05
C GLU A 88 7.41 0.82 -10.85
N CYS A 89 8.03 -0.01 -11.70
CA CYS A 89 7.32 -0.96 -12.52
C CYS A 89 6.58 -2.03 -11.68
N GLU A 90 5.43 -2.47 -12.17
CA GLU A 90 4.63 -3.54 -11.54
C GLU A 90 5.50 -4.79 -11.32
N LEU A 91 5.56 -5.29 -10.08
CA LEU A 91 6.30 -6.51 -9.75
C LEU A 91 5.57 -7.76 -10.26
N GLY A 92 4.25 -7.67 -10.37
CA GLY A 92 3.40 -8.71 -10.92
C GLY A 92 2.03 -8.78 -10.26
N LYS A 93 1.42 -9.96 -10.38
CA LYS A 93 0.05 -10.25 -9.97
C LYS A 93 0.01 -11.45 -9.03
N TRP A 94 -0.72 -11.33 -7.94
CA TRP A 94 -0.88 -12.38 -6.92
C TRP A 94 -2.35 -12.69 -6.66
N ASP A 95 -2.69 -13.98 -6.69
CA ASP A 95 -3.97 -14.45 -6.21
C ASP A 95 -3.87 -14.81 -4.72
N PHE A 96 -4.75 -14.29 -3.89
CA PHE A 96 -4.77 -14.61 -2.45
C PHE A 96 -6.18 -14.72 -1.90
N ILE A 97 -6.35 -15.54 -0.86
CA ILE A 97 -7.67 -15.79 -0.27
C ILE A 97 -8.03 -14.67 0.71
N SER A 98 -9.19 -14.05 0.51
CA SER A 98 -9.77 -13.15 1.50
C SER A 98 -10.28 -13.95 2.70
N LYS A 99 -9.72 -13.69 3.88
CA LYS A 99 -10.11 -14.40 5.12
C LYS A 99 -11.58 -14.17 5.50
N SER A 100 -12.18 -13.08 5.05
CA SER A 100 -13.54 -12.71 5.43
C SER A 100 -14.62 -13.43 4.63
N HIS A 101 -14.36 -13.80 3.37
CA HIS A 101 -15.41 -14.29 2.47
C HIS A 101 -15.05 -15.63 1.81
N GLY A 102 -13.85 -16.18 2.04
CA GLY A 102 -13.41 -17.42 1.40
C GLY A 102 -13.22 -17.29 -0.11
N THR A 103 -13.25 -16.05 -0.63
CA THR A 103 -13.10 -15.73 -2.05
C THR A 103 -11.67 -15.31 -2.36
N PHE A 104 -11.20 -15.64 -3.56
CA PHE A 104 -9.91 -15.18 -4.08
C PHE A 104 -10.00 -13.71 -4.47
N TYR A 105 -8.98 -12.94 -4.10
CA TYR A 105 -8.72 -11.59 -4.57
C TYR A 105 -7.51 -11.62 -5.48
N GLU A 106 -7.47 -10.67 -6.41
CA GLU A 106 -6.34 -10.45 -7.31
C GLU A 106 -5.61 -9.19 -6.87
N GLY A 107 -4.32 -9.31 -6.60
CA GLY A 107 -3.48 -8.22 -6.09
C GLY A 107 -2.38 -7.84 -7.08
N TYR A 108 -2.17 -6.54 -7.26
CA TYR A 108 -1.04 -5.98 -8.00
C TYR A 108 -0.12 -5.24 -7.02
N MET A 109 1.19 -5.53 -7.06
CA MET A 109 2.15 -4.90 -6.16
C MET A 109 3.22 -4.14 -6.94
N PHE A 110 3.60 -2.99 -6.40
CA PHE A 110 4.60 -2.09 -6.97
C PHE A 110 5.71 -1.81 -5.94
N PRO A 111 6.97 -1.63 -6.35
CA PRO A 111 7.98 -1.03 -5.50
C PRO A 111 7.66 0.46 -5.33
N LEU A 112 7.82 0.97 -4.12
CA LEU A 112 7.68 2.40 -3.85
C LEU A 112 8.97 2.91 -3.20
N LEU A 113 9.78 3.64 -3.96
CA LEU A 113 10.94 4.31 -3.42
C LEU A 113 10.49 5.51 -2.58
N VAL A 114 10.54 5.36 -1.26
CA VAL A 114 10.04 6.38 -0.32
C VAL A 114 10.89 7.64 -0.41
N LYS A 115 10.22 8.79 -0.55
CA LYS A 115 10.82 10.13 -0.54
C LYS A 115 10.42 10.94 0.69
N GLU A 116 9.24 10.68 1.22
CA GLU A 116 8.67 11.40 2.34
C GLU A 116 7.86 10.44 3.22
N GLU A 117 8.02 10.56 4.52
CA GLU A 117 7.27 9.87 5.56
C GLU A 117 6.56 10.94 6.39
N LEU A 118 5.22 10.93 6.40
CA LEU A 118 4.41 11.96 7.03
C LEU A 118 4.22 11.70 8.52
N ASP A 119 4.23 12.76 9.33
CA ASP A 119 3.94 12.70 10.77
C ASP A 119 2.47 12.36 11.05
N PHE A 120 1.56 12.84 10.20
CA PHE A 120 0.13 12.59 10.29
C PHE A 120 -0.39 12.05 8.96
N TRP A 121 -1.21 11.00 9.01
CA TRP A 121 -1.81 10.39 7.82
C TRP A 121 -3.22 9.81 8.12
N PRO A 122 -4.02 9.50 7.08
CA PRO A 122 -5.42 9.13 7.24
C PRO A 122 -5.70 7.97 8.22
N GLU A 123 -4.99 6.85 8.10
CA GLU A 123 -5.23 5.66 8.93
C GLU A 123 -4.29 5.52 10.13
N GLN A 124 -3.61 6.58 10.58
CA GLN A 124 -2.62 6.49 11.65
C GLN A 124 -3.14 5.92 12.99
N ASN A 125 -4.45 6.08 13.24
CA ASN A 125 -5.10 5.53 14.43
C ASN A 125 -5.56 4.07 14.27
N LEU A 126 -5.52 3.55 13.05
CA LEU A 126 -5.93 2.19 12.68
C LEU A 126 -4.73 1.30 12.35
N ARG A 127 -3.60 1.90 11.97
CA ARG A 127 -2.40 1.26 11.47
C ARG A 127 -1.18 1.75 12.25
N GLN A 128 -0.29 0.83 12.59
CA GLN A 128 1.05 1.14 13.06
C GLN A 128 2.04 0.78 11.95
N ARG A 129 2.93 1.69 11.59
CA ARG A 129 4.06 1.38 10.68
C ARG A 129 5.25 0.86 11.47
N THR A 130 6.02 -0.04 10.86
CA THR A 130 7.26 -0.61 11.42
C THR A 130 8.28 -0.77 10.31
#